data_AF-A0A2V9CT27-F1
#
_entry.id   AF-A0A2V9CT27-F1
#
_cell.length_a   1.000
_cell.length_b   1.000
_cell.length_c   1.000
_cell.angle_alpha   90.00
_cell.angle_beta   90.00
_cell.angle_gamma   90.00
#
_symmetry.space_group_name_H-M   'P 1'
#
loop_
_entity.id
_entity.type
_entity.pdbx_description
1 polymer ?
#
loop_
_entity_poly.entity_id
_entity_poly.type
_entity_poly.pdbx_seq_one_letter_code
_entity_poly.pdbx_strand_id
1 'polypeptide(L)'
;MSFGQTGRTSTPGFFVVPNGTVVSFFDVFNITGIPAGGEITVMADDSATVILNGVALMPEASMSGNKYAICSDFGIGCLAASVIDLPASVLHEGTNTLDFEVAQRNAVSFGLDYAGYVNDLVPTPESSSAMLLGLGLLLMAALGARRKSANGAA
;
A
#
# COMPACT_ATOMS: atom_id res chain seq x y z
N MET A 1 -4.05 7.92 3.93
CA MET A 1 -3.78 7.94 5.39
C MET A 1 -3.63 9.37 5.90
N SER A 2 -4.16 9.63 7.11
CA SER A 2 -3.94 10.84 7.90
C SER A 2 -4.09 10.50 9.39
N PHE A 3 -3.49 11.29 10.29
CA PHE A 3 -3.59 11.13 11.73
C PHE A 3 -4.72 11.95 12.37
N GLY A 4 -5.47 12.73 11.57
CA GLY A 4 -6.56 13.56 12.05
C GLY A 4 -7.42 14.11 10.92
N GLN A 5 -8.33 15.04 11.25
CA GLN A 5 -9.13 15.71 10.24
C GLN A 5 -8.33 16.85 9.60
N THR A 6 -7.44 16.52 8.67
CA THR A 6 -6.46 17.46 8.09
C THR A 6 -6.63 17.67 6.59
N GLY A 7 -7.51 16.91 5.93
CA GLY A 7 -7.63 16.92 4.46
C GLY A 7 -8.67 17.90 3.91
N ARG A 8 -9.73 18.19 4.67
CA ARG A 8 -10.85 19.02 4.19
C ARG A 8 -11.17 20.14 5.18
N THR A 9 -10.84 21.36 4.79
CA THR A 9 -10.97 22.59 5.62
C THR A 9 -12.41 22.89 6.07
N SER A 10 -13.41 22.40 5.32
CA SER A 10 -14.83 22.61 5.64
C SER A 10 -15.39 21.62 6.66
N THR A 11 -14.64 20.60 7.07
CA THR A 11 -15.16 19.54 7.95
C THR A 11 -15.05 19.95 9.41
N PRO A 12 -16.09 19.77 10.25
CA PRO A 12 -15.99 20.02 11.68
C PRO A 12 -14.86 19.23 12.33
N GLY A 13 -14.09 19.89 13.20
CA GLY A 13 -12.88 19.32 13.80
C GLY A 13 -11.63 19.39 12.91
N PHE A 14 -11.71 20.07 11.76
CA PHE A 14 -10.53 20.37 10.96
C PHE A 14 -9.49 21.14 11.78
N PHE A 15 -8.24 20.73 11.65
CA PHE A 15 -7.11 21.48 12.17
C PHE A 15 -5.96 21.47 11.17
N VAL A 16 -5.16 22.52 11.23
CA VAL A 16 -3.97 22.69 10.41
C VAL A 16 -2.79 22.05 11.14
N VAL A 17 -2.07 21.18 10.43
CA VAL A 17 -0.79 20.65 10.91
C VAL A 17 0.24 21.79 10.81
N PRO A 18 1.01 22.08 11.87
CA PRO A 18 2.01 23.16 11.82
C PRO A 18 3.07 22.91 10.75
N ASN A 19 3.50 23.99 10.08
CA ASN A 19 4.61 23.92 9.13
C ASN A 19 5.89 23.37 9.80
N GLY A 20 6.60 22.47 9.13
CA GLY A 20 7.79 21.81 9.64
C GLY A 20 7.52 20.53 10.44
N THR A 21 6.25 20.18 10.68
CA THR A 21 5.89 18.91 11.30
C THR A 21 6.22 17.75 10.36
N VAL A 22 6.79 16.68 10.92
CA VAL A 22 6.98 15.39 10.25
C VAL A 22 6.27 14.31 11.08
N VAL A 23 5.46 13.48 10.41
CA VAL A 23 4.71 12.39 11.04
C VAL A 23 5.04 11.08 10.34
N SER A 24 5.41 10.06 11.13
CA SER A 24 5.70 8.73 10.62
C SER A 24 4.43 7.89 10.52
N PHE A 25 4.23 7.27 9.37
CA PHE A 25 3.30 6.18 9.17
C PHE A 25 4.07 4.93 8.75
N PHE A 26 3.51 3.75 9.02
CA PHE A 26 4.11 2.51 8.57
C PHE A 26 3.03 1.52 8.15
N ASP A 27 3.43 0.61 7.27
CA ASP A 27 2.65 -0.55 6.88
C ASP A 27 3.54 -1.80 6.92
N VAL A 28 2.93 -2.94 7.21
CA VAL A 28 3.62 -4.22 7.37
C VAL A 28 2.99 -5.23 6.44
N PHE A 29 3.81 -5.81 5.57
CA PHE A 29 3.36 -6.83 4.62
C PHE A 29 4.28 -8.06 4.70
N ASN A 30 3.76 -9.21 4.30
CA ASN A 30 4.48 -10.47 4.37
C ASN A 30 4.68 -11.07 2.98
N ILE A 31 5.91 -11.48 2.67
CA ILE A 31 6.27 -12.18 1.44
C ILE A 31 6.48 -13.65 1.79
N THR A 32 5.77 -14.57 1.13
CA THR A 32 5.85 -16.01 1.40
C THR A 32 6.90 -16.74 0.59
N GLY A 33 7.49 -16.08 -0.41
CA GLY A 33 8.51 -16.65 -1.29
C GLY A 33 9.73 -15.74 -1.44
N ILE A 34 10.53 -16.01 -2.47
CA ILE A 34 11.71 -15.22 -2.79
C ILE A 34 11.26 -13.94 -3.49
N PRO A 35 11.49 -12.74 -2.92
CA PRO A 35 11.11 -11.48 -3.56
C PRO A 35 11.91 -11.26 -4.85
N ALA A 36 11.21 -10.85 -5.90
CA ALA A 36 11.78 -10.48 -7.20
C ALA A 36 11.81 -8.96 -7.43
N GLY A 37 11.36 -8.18 -6.44
CA GLY A 37 11.20 -6.72 -6.52
C GLY A 37 9.72 -6.34 -6.54
N GLY A 38 9.42 -5.08 -6.75
CA GLY A 38 8.05 -4.58 -6.77
C GLY A 38 8.02 -3.09 -7.08
N GLU A 39 6.86 -2.49 -6.90
CA GLU A 39 6.65 -1.07 -7.17
C GLU A 39 5.64 -0.50 -6.18
N ILE A 40 5.86 0.74 -5.78
CA ILE A 40 4.87 1.54 -5.06
C ILE A 40 4.66 2.86 -5.78
N THR A 41 3.43 3.35 -5.71
CA THR A 41 3.04 4.70 -6.09
C THR A 41 2.69 5.47 -4.83
N VAL A 42 3.23 6.68 -4.67
CA VAL A 42 3.06 7.49 -3.46
C VAL A 42 2.72 8.93 -3.82
N MET A 43 1.75 9.51 -3.11
CA MET A 43 1.41 10.93 -3.11
C MET A 43 1.35 11.42 -1.67
N ALA A 44 1.87 12.63 -1.43
CA ALA A 44 1.89 13.21 -0.10
C ALA A 44 1.59 14.71 -0.16
N ASP A 45 0.92 15.21 0.88
CA ASP A 45 0.64 16.62 1.09
C ASP A 45 1.34 17.08 2.38
N ASP A 46 2.49 17.75 2.31
CA ASP A 46 3.13 18.32 1.11
C ASP A 46 4.26 17.47 0.53
N SER A 47 4.94 16.65 1.33
CA SER A 47 6.01 15.75 0.86
C SER A 47 6.16 14.52 1.75
N ALA A 48 6.88 13.50 1.27
CA ALA A 48 7.24 12.34 2.07
C ALA A 48 8.64 11.77 1.73
N THR A 49 9.24 11.12 2.72
CA THR A 49 10.32 10.14 2.54
C THR A 49 9.74 8.74 2.60
N VAL A 50 10.21 7.83 1.74
CA VAL A 50 9.85 6.40 1.77
C VAL A 50 11.04 5.56 2.17
N ILE A 51 10.82 4.67 3.14
CA ILE A 51 11.82 3.76 3.70
C ILE A 51 11.25 2.34 3.66
N LEU A 52 12.05 1.39 3.19
CA LEU A 52 11.72 -0.03 3.20
C LEU A 52 12.74 -0.76 4.07
N ASN A 53 12.29 -1.46 5.10
CA ASN A 53 13.14 -2.23 6.03
C ASN A 53 14.32 -1.40 6.57
N GLY A 54 14.08 -0.13 6.89
CA GLY A 54 15.09 0.82 7.36
C GLY A 54 15.99 1.42 6.27
N VAL A 55 15.81 1.07 5.00
CA VAL A 55 16.55 1.66 3.86
C VAL A 55 15.70 2.72 3.17
N ALA A 56 16.17 3.96 3.16
CA ALA A 56 15.52 5.04 2.43
C ALA A 56 15.57 4.77 0.91
N LEU A 57 14.40 4.62 0.29
CA LEU A 57 14.27 4.41 -1.15
C LEU A 57 14.16 5.74 -1.89
N MET A 58 13.40 6.68 -1.33
CA MET A 58 13.22 8.01 -1.89
C MET A 58 13.10 9.04 -0.76
N PRO A 59 14.02 10.01 -0.66
CA PRO A 59 13.93 11.07 0.34
C PRO A 59 12.89 12.12 -0.06
N GLU A 60 12.42 12.88 0.93
CA GLU A 60 11.66 14.10 0.70
C GLU A 60 12.42 15.13 -0.16
N ALA A 61 11.68 16.08 -0.73
CA ALA A 61 12.26 17.20 -1.43
C ALA A 61 13.27 17.95 -0.56
N SER A 62 14.42 18.35 -1.12
CA SER A 62 15.40 19.14 -0.36
C SER A 62 14.75 20.41 0.15
N MET A 63 14.99 20.74 1.42
CA MET A 63 14.50 21.98 1.99
C MET A 63 15.27 23.21 1.52
N SER A 64 16.52 23.03 1.06
CA SER A 64 17.40 24.13 0.69
C SER A 64 17.04 24.67 -0.69
N GLY A 65 16.72 25.96 -0.77
CA GLY A 65 16.35 26.63 -2.02
C GLY A 65 14.94 26.28 -2.53
N ASN A 66 14.20 25.46 -1.79
CA ASN A 66 12.84 25.08 -2.11
C ASN A 66 11.88 26.22 -1.72
N LYS A 67 11.02 26.60 -2.67
CA LYS A 67 10.09 27.71 -2.49
C LYS A 67 8.78 27.26 -1.86
N TYR A 68 8.56 25.95 -1.76
CA TYR A 68 7.33 25.32 -1.28
C TYR A 68 6.10 25.91 -1.95
N ALA A 69 6.25 26.35 -3.20
CA ALA A 69 5.18 26.99 -3.94
C ALA A 69 4.14 25.94 -4.36
N ILE A 70 4.57 24.70 -4.61
CA ILE A 70 3.72 23.60 -5.06
C ILE A 70 4.20 22.24 -4.47
N CYS A 71 3.53 21.77 -3.39
CA CYS A 71 3.53 20.41 -2.81
C CYS A 71 4.73 19.45 -2.99
N SER A 72 5.98 19.68 -2.65
CA SER A 72 6.69 20.83 -2.12
C SER A 72 8.01 20.90 -2.90
N ASP A 73 7.90 21.43 -4.12
CA ASP A 73 8.90 21.66 -5.18
C ASP A 73 10.05 20.62 -5.30
N PHE A 74 9.61 19.36 -5.43
CA PHE A 74 10.22 18.11 -5.98
C PHE A 74 11.02 17.14 -5.09
N GLY A 75 10.52 15.90 -5.14
CA GLY A 75 10.42 14.85 -4.11
C GLY A 75 9.00 14.29 -4.21
N ILE A 76 8.59 13.32 -3.39
CA ILE A 76 7.20 12.81 -3.38
C ILE A 76 6.25 13.96 -3.03
N GLY A 77 5.18 14.19 -3.81
CA GLY A 77 4.33 15.37 -3.68
C GLY A 77 2.85 15.13 -3.93
N CYS A 78 2.06 16.21 -3.98
CA CYS A 78 0.58 16.13 -3.98
C CYS A 78 -0.07 16.17 -5.36
N LEU A 79 0.66 16.57 -6.42
CA LEU A 79 0.08 16.78 -7.75
C LEU A 79 0.15 15.55 -8.65
N ALA A 80 1.16 14.70 -8.46
CA ALA A 80 1.37 13.49 -9.24
C ALA A 80 1.99 12.41 -8.36
N ALA A 81 1.54 11.16 -8.56
CA ALA A 81 2.11 10.01 -7.88
C ALA A 81 3.56 9.80 -8.32
N SER A 82 4.43 9.63 -7.33
CA SER A 82 5.80 9.17 -7.54
C SER A 82 5.82 7.65 -7.59
N VAL A 83 6.40 7.09 -8.64
CA VAL A 83 6.60 5.65 -8.80
C VAL A 83 7.99 5.30 -8.29
N ILE A 84 8.07 4.34 -7.36
CA ILE A 84 9.31 3.97 -6.67
C ILE A 84 9.47 2.46 -6.76
N ASP A 85 10.62 2.02 -7.24
CA ASP A 85 10.97 0.60 -7.27
C ASP A 85 11.19 0.08 -5.84
N LEU A 86 10.65 -1.11 -5.56
CA LEU A 86 11.00 -1.88 -4.38
C LEU A 86 12.10 -2.88 -4.76
N PRO A 87 13.37 -2.61 -4.44
CA PRO A 87 14.46 -3.49 -4.87
C PRO A 87 14.41 -4.83 -4.13
N ALA A 88 14.56 -5.91 -4.89
CA ALA A 88 14.64 -7.27 -4.34
C ALA A 88 15.74 -7.45 -3.29
N SER A 89 16.79 -6.64 -3.34
CA SER A 89 17.90 -6.66 -2.37
C SER A 89 17.56 -6.08 -1.00
N VAL A 90 16.47 -5.32 -0.89
CA VAL A 90 15.99 -4.73 0.38
C VAL A 90 14.80 -5.52 0.91
N LEU A 91 13.99 -6.08 0.01
CA LEU A 91 12.93 -7.03 0.36
C LEU A 91 13.53 -8.33 0.88
N HIS A 92 12.80 -9.01 1.77
CA HIS A 92 13.16 -10.35 2.22
C HIS A 92 11.91 -11.22 2.43
N GLU A 93 12.11 -12.54 2.45
CA GLU A 93 11.06 -13.46 2.85
C GLU A 93 10.58 -13.15 4.28
N GLY A 94 9.29 -13.31 4.52
CA GLY A 94 8.65 -12.96 5.77
C GLY A 94 8.21 -11.50 5.82
N THR A 95 8.30 -10.92 7.02
CA THR A 95 7.70 -9.61 7.35
C THR A 95 8.58 -8.46 6.90
N ASN A 96 8.05 -7.59 6.05
CA ASN A 96 8.70 -6.36 5.59
C ASN A 96 7.93 -5.15 6.15
N THR A 97 8.63 -4.04 6.38
CA THR A 97 8.03 -2.78 6.86
C THR A 97 8.29 -1.67 5.86
N LEU A 98 7.21 -0.98 5.47
CA LEU A 98 7.25 0.21 4.64
C LEU A 98 6.92 1.41 5.53
N ASP A 99 7.89 2.29 5.73
CA ASP A 99 7.75 3.49 6.54
C ASP A 99 7.68 4.74 5.64
N PHE A 100 6.85 5.69 6.06
CA PHE A 100 6.65 6.97 5.41
C PHE A 100 6.85 8.08 6.42
N GLU A 101 7.79 8.99 6.17
CA GLU A 101 7.93 10.21 6.95
C GLU A 101 7.28 11.35 6.18
N VAL A 102 6.05 11.70 6.56
CA VAL A 102 5.22 12.67 5.83
C VAL A 102 5.40 14.05 6.45
N ALA A 103 5.73 15.01 5.60
CA ALA A 103 6.18 16.34 5.94
C ALA A 103 5.15 17.40 5.54
N GLN A 104 4.80 18.26 6.51
CA GLN A 104 3.99 19.45 6.30
C GLN A 104 4.91 20.65 5.97
N ARG A 105 4.68 21.35 4.86
CA ARG A 105 5.55 22.44 4.36
C ARG A 105 4.81 23.74 4.01
N ASN A 106 3.49 23.69 3.78
CA ASN A 106 2.66 24.84 3.41
C ASN A 106 1.54 25.15 4.42
N ALA A 107 1.35 24.32 5.44
CA ALA A 107 0.38 24.47 6.53
C ALA A 107 -1.08 24.66 6.06
N VAL A 108 -1.52 23.86 5.09
CA VAL A 108 -2.92 23.87 4.63
C VAL A 108 -3.58 22.54 4.91
N SER A 109 -3.22 21.50 4.16
CA SER A 109 -3.76 20.16 4.28
C SER A 109 -2.62 19.16 4.48
N PHE A 110 -2.96 17.98 5.00
CA PHE A 110 -1.97 16.93 5.28
C PHE A 110 -2.56 15.57 4.94
N GLY A 111 -1.78 14.75 4.25
CA GLY A 111 -2.18 13.40 3.89
C GLY A 111 -1.10 12.62 3.16
N LEU A 112 -1.29 11.31 3.11
CA LEU A 112 -0.43 10.37 2.40
C LEU A 112 -1.32 9.34 1.70
N ASP A 113 -1.20 9.18 0.40
CA ASP A 113 -1.83 8.10 -0.34
C ASP A 113 -0.77 7.24 -1.00
N TYR A 114 -0.90 5.92 -0.87
CA TYR A 114 0.01 4.99 -1.51
C TYR A 114 -0.72 3.71 -1.93
N ALA A 115 -0.16 3.06 -2.94
CA ALA A 115 -0.55 1.75 -3.40
C ALA A 115 0.68 1.07 -4.00
N GLY A 116 0.72 -0.26 -4.01
CA GLY A 116 1.85 -0.96 -4.60
C GLY A 116 1.66 -2.47 -4.61
N TYR A 117 2.66 -3.14 -5.17
CA TYR A 117 2.72 -4.59 -5.27
C TYR A 117 4.16 -5.08 -5.17
N VAL A 118 4.29 -6.35 -4.82
CA VAL A 118 5.57 -7.07 -4.81
C VAL A 118 5.41 -8.29 -5.70
N ASN A 119 6.44 -8.58 -6.48
CA ASN A 119 6.58 -9.80 -7.25
C ASN A 119 7.37 -10.81 -6.42
N ASP A 120 6.88 -12.03 -6.32
CA ASP A 120 7.64 -13.17 -5.81
C ASP A 120 7.90 -14.21 -6.91
N LEU A 121 9.00 -14.96 -6.79
CA LEU A 121 9.35 -16.02 -7.74
C LEU A 121 8.57 -17.32 -7.49
N VAL A 122 7.85 -17.38 -6.37
CA VAL A 122 7.02 -18.53 -5.99
C VAL A 122 5.62 -18.00 -5.74
N PRO A 123 4.68 -18.17 -6.68
CA PRO A 123 3.33 -17.65 -6.50
C PRO A 123 2.74 -18.23 -5.22
N THR A 124 2.23 -17.33 -4.37
CA THR A 124 1.49 -17.67 -3.15
C THR A 124 0.46 -18.75 -3.47
N PRO A 125 0.51 -19.95 -2.86
CA PRO A 125 -0.45 -20.99 -3.16
C PRO A 125 -1.83 -20.51 -2.70
N GLU A 126 -2.77 -20.30 -3.63
CA GLU A 126 -4.21 -20.16 -3.32
C GLU A 126 -4.82 -21.50 -2.87
N SER A 127 -4.07 -22.28 -2.09
CA SER A 127 -4.32 -23.70 -1.85
C SER A 127 -5.65 -23.94 -1.16
N SER A 128 -6.14 -22.99 -0.36
CA SER A 128 -7.43 -23.07 0.33
C SER A 128 -8.61 -22.71 -0.58
N SER A 129 -8.48 -21.69 -1.44
CA SER A 129 -9.54 -21.30 -2.39
C SER A 129 -9.78 -22.37 -3.44
N ALA A 130 -8.69 -22.90 -4.04
CA ALA A 130 -8.78 -23.98 -5.02
C ALA A 130 -9.35 -25.28 -4.41
N MET A 131 -8.96 -25.59 -3.16
CA MET A 131 -9.50 -26.74 -2.43
C MET A 131 -10.99 -26.57 -2.10
N LEU A 132 -11.41 -25.40 -1.61
CA LEU A 132 -12.82 -25.10 -1.32
C LEU A 132 -13.68 -25.14 -2.58
N LEU A 133 -13.18 -24.59 -3.69
CA LEU A 133 -13.85 -24.63 -4.98
C LEU A 133 -13.95 -26.08 -5.49
N GLY A 134 -12.87 -26.86 -5.37
CA GLY A 134 -12.83 -28.28 -5.73
C GLY A 134 -13.81 -29.12 -4.92
N LEU A 135 -13.84 -28.96 -3.59
CA LEU A 135 -14.80 -29.63 -2.72
C LEU A 135 -16.25 -29.22 -3.02
N GLY A 136 -16.50 -27.93 -3.26
CA GLY A 136 -17.82 -27.42 -3.62
C GLY A 136 -18.36 -28.06 -4.90
N LEU A 137 -17.52 -28.16 -5.94
CA LEU A 137 -17.88 -28.80 -7.21
C LEU A 137 -18.16 -30.31 -7.04
N LEU A 138 -17.34 -31.02 -6.24
CA LEU A 138 -17.54 -32.44 -5.95
C LEU A 138 -18.85 -32.69 -5.19
N LEU A 139 -19.18 -31.86 -4.21
CA LEU A 139 -20.45 -31.95 -3.46
C LEU A 139 -21.65 -31.73 -4.38
N MET A 140 -21.59 -30.72 -5.26
CA MET A 140 -22.66 -30.44 -6.22
C MET A 140 -22.83 -31.59 -7.22
N ALA A 141 -21.74 -32.19 -7.72
CA ALA A 141 -21.79 -33.35 -8.60
C ALA A 141 -22.39 -34.58 -7.89
N ALA A 142 -22.01 -34.84 -6.63
CA ALA A 142 -22.55 -35.95 -5.85
C ALA A 142 -24.05 -35.78 -5.55
N LEU A 143 -24.50 -34.56 -5.23
CA LEU A 143 -25.92 -34.24 -5.04
C LEU A 143 -26.73 -34.38 -6.34
N GLY A 144 -26.16 -33.96 -7.47
CA GLY A 144 -26.77 -34.13 -8.79
C GLY A 144 -26.90 -35.60 -9.21
N ALA A 145 -25.87 -36.41 -8.98
CA ALA A 145 -25.87 -37.84 -9.28
C ALA A 145 -26.91 -38.62 -8.44
N ARG A 146 -27.06 -38.26 -7.16
CA ARG A 146 -28.10 -38.85 -6.28
C ARG A 146 -29.51 -38.55 -6.77
N ARG A 147 -29.78 -37.33 -7.26
CA ARG A 147 -31.10 -36.98 -7.83
C ARG A 147 -31.41 -37.75 -9.10
N LYS A 148 -30.42 -37.96 -9.98
CA LYS A 148 -30.59 -38.73 -11.22
C LYS A 148 -30.83 -40.21 -10.95
N SER A 149 -30.17 -40.79 -9.94
CA SER A 149 -30.38 -42.18 -9.53
C SER A 149 -31.75 -42.42 -8.88
N ALA A 150 -32.30 -41.42 -8.17
CA ALA A 150 -33.64 -41.53 -7.56
C ALA A 150 -34.78 -41.45 -8.59
N ASN A 151 -34.59 -40.74 -9.71
CA ASN A 151 -35.59 -40.59 -10.76
C ASN A 151 -35.53 -41.68 -11.86
N GLY A 152 -34.54 -42.59 -11.82
CA GLY A 152 -34.39 -43.69 -12.78
C GLY A 152 -34.95 -45.04 -12.29
N ALA A 153 -35.60 -45.08 -11.12
CA ALA A 153 -36.14 -46.27 -10.48
C ALA A 153 -37.68 -46.34 -10.50
N ALA A 154 -38.33 -45.67 -11.46
CA ALA A 154 -39.77 -45.71 -11.70
C ALA A 154 -40.07 -46.32 -13.07
#